data_AF-A0A931FH28-F1
#
_entry.id   AF-A0A931FH28-F1
#
_cell.length_a   1.000
_cell.length_b   1.000
_cell.length_c   1.000
_cell.angle_alpha   90.00
_cell.angle_beta   90.00
_cell.angle_gamma   90.00
#
_symmetry.space_group_name_H-M   'P 1'
#
loop_
_entity.id
_entity.type
_entity.pdbx_description
1 polymer ?
#
loop_
_entity_poly.entity_id
_entity_poly.type
_entity_poly.pdbx_seq_one_letter_code
_entity_poly.pdbx_strand_id
1 'polypeptide(L)'
;MHVPASSAGIVRRRPVQRRSQERFDRILDATARLLDEVGYTALTTKEVARRAEVPIGTLYQFFPGVDGLLGALAERNLEHFMDRLTRRMEAERPSDIATLVDLSVEEYVAMHRAVPGFGVVDFGAVGREDTQSVHLLDSVLENNAAVADRLWLLLGDLIGGTDRAAARVSLHVALECADAVLRLAFRSDPEGDPVLIAECKRLLRGYLASTD
;
A
#
# COMPACT_ATOMS: atom_id res chain seq x y z
N MET A 1 -23.62 -23.58 -5.56
CA MET A 1 -22.93 -23.22 -6.83
C MET A 1 -21.71 -22.42 -6.45
N HIS A 2 -20.55 -23.07 -6.41
CA HIS A 2 -19.28 -22.47 -5.95
C HIS A 2 -18.67 -21.72 -7.14
N VAL A 3 -18.71 -20.39 -7.11
CA VAL A 3 -17.99 -19.55 -8.08
C VAL A 3 -16.50 -19.68 -7.74
N PRO A 4 -15.63 -20.11 -8.65
CA PRO A 4 -14.20 -20.17 -8.36
C PRO A 4 -13.67 -18.74 -8.21
N ALA A 5 -12.89 -18.51 -7.15
CA ALA A 5 -12.18 -17.25 -6.93
C ALA A 5 -11.33 -16.92 -8.16
N SER A 6 -11.65 -15.80 -8.81
CA SER A 6 -10.88 -15.27 -9.94
C SER A 6 -9.48 -14.92 -9.46
N SER A 7 -8.45 -15.38 -10.16
CA SER A 7 -7.02 -15.06 -9.94
C SER A 7 -6.66 -13.60 -10.30
N ALA A 8 -7.55 -12.66 -9.98
CA ALA A 8 -7.65 -11.35 -10.62
C ALA A 8 -6.52 -10.36 -10.32
N GLY A 9 -5.69 -10.58 -9.29
CA GLY A 9 -4.71 -9.58 -8.82
C GLY A 9 -3.24 -9.87 -9.15
N ILE A 10 -2.88 -11.08 -9.61
CA ILE A 10 -1.48 -11.52 -9.57
C ILE A 10 -0.77 -11.28 -10.92
N VAL A 11 0.39 -10.61 -10.88
CA VAL A 11 1.31 -10.43 -12.01
C VAL A 11 1.62 -11.77 -12.65
N ARG A 12 1.48 -11.88 -13.98
CA ARG A 12 1.69 -13.15 -14.70
C ARG A 12 3.15 -13.58 -14.75
N ARG A 13 4.08 -12.63 -14.81
CA ARG A 13 5.52 -12.89 -14.88
C ARG A 13 6.32 -11.71 -14.34
N ARG A 14 7.14 -11.93 -13.30
CA ARG A 14 8.16 -10.96 -12.89
C ARG A 14 9.39 -11.03 -13.81
N PRO A 15 9.86 -9.90 -14.35
CA PRO A 15 11.03 -9.88 -15.20
C PRO A 15 12.33 -10.11 -14.41
N VAL A 16 13.24 -10.94 -14.95
CA VAL A 16 14.58 -11.19 -14.36
C VAL A 16 15.69 -10.47 -15.16
N GLN A 17 15.43 -10.19 -16.44
CA GLN A 17 16.39 -9.50 -17.31
C GLN A 17 16.20 -7.99 -17.22
N ARG A 18 17.30 -7.23 -17.11
CA ARG A 18 17.33 -5.76 -16.98
C ARG A 18 16.38 -5.02 -17.94
N ARG A 19 16.43 -5.33 -19.24
CA ARG A 19 15.55 -4.69 -20.24
C ARG A 19 14.06 -4.98 -20.05
N SER A 20 13.74 -6.13 -19.47
CA SER A 20 12.36 -6.52 -19.18
C SER A 20 11.87 -5.80 -17.92
N GLN A 21 12.75 -5.64 -16.93
CA GLN A 21 12.50 -4.86 -15.72
C GLN A 21 12.28 -3.37 -16.02
N GLU A 22 13.12 -2.76 -16.85
CA GLU A 22 12.93 -1.38 -17.33
C GLU A 22 11.57 -1.15 -18.00
N ARG A 23 11.03 -2.15 -18.70
CA ARG A 23 9.69 -2.05 -19.30
C ARG A 23 8.59 -2.17 -18.25
N PHE A 24 8.75 -3.09 -17.31
CA PHE A 24 7.83 -3.28 -16.21
C PHE A 24 7.73 -2.00 -15.36
N ASP A 25 8.86 -1.41 -14.99
CA ASP A 25 8.90 -0.17 -14.21
C ASP A 25 8.27 1.00 -14.95
N ARG A 26 8.58 1.17 -16.25
CA ARG A 26 7.93 2.21 -17.09
C ARG A 26 6.42 2.05 -17.18
N ILE A 27 5.91 0.81 -17.19
CA ILE A 27 4.47 0.55 -17.20
C ILE A 27 3.85 0.98 -15.86
N LEU A 28 4.47 0.65 -14.73
CA LEU A 28 3.99 1.05 -13.42
C LEU A 28 4.09 2.57 -13.20
N ASP A 29 5.14 3.21 -13.69
CA ASP A 29 5.30 4.67 -13.66
C ASP A 29 4.22 5.39 -14.48
N ALA A 30 3.91 4.86 -15.66
CA ALA A 30 2.83 5.39 -16.48
C ALA A 30 1.47 5.19 -15.81
N THR A 31 1.27 4.05 -15.16
CA THR A 31 0.05 3.74 -14.40
C THR A 31 -0.14 4.71 -13.25
N ALA A 32 0.89 4.91 -12.44
CA ALA A 32 0.90 5.84 -11.31
C ALA A 32 0.52 7.27 -11.74
N ARG A 33 1.16 7.81 -12.78
CA ARG A 33 0.83 9.16 -13.29
C ARG A 33 -0.58 9.26 -13.85
N LEU A 34 -1.05 8.24 -14.57
CA LEU A 34 -2.41 8.22 -15.10
C LEU A 34 -3.45 8.16 -13.98
N LEU A 35 -3.17 7.49 -12.87
CA LEU A 35 -4.07 7.48 -11.72
C LEU A 35 -4.26 8.89 -11.14
N ASP A 36 -3.20 9.69 -11.04
CA ASP A 36 -3.32 11.09 -10.60
C ASP A 36 -4.11 11.96 -11.62
N GLU A 37 -3.95 11.68 -12.91
CA GLU A 37 -4.57 12.48 -13.99
C GLU A 37 -6.06 12.18 -14.17
N VAL A 38 -6.45 10.90 -14.17
CA VAL A 38 -7.79 10.47 -14.57
C VAL A 38 -8.52 9.63 -13.52
N GLY A 39 -7.85 9.32 -12.41
CA GLY A 39 -8.38 8.46 -11.36
C GLY A 39 -8.51 7.00 -11.79
N TYR A 40 -9.03 6.19 -10.87
CA TYR A 40 -9.20 4.76 -11.05
C TYR A 40 -10.13 4.40 -12.23
N THR A 41 -11.32 4.99 -12.26
CA THR A 41 -12.43 4.55 -13.13
C THR A 41 -12.16 4.74 -14.62
N ALA A 42 -11.32 5.71 -14.98
CA ALA A 42 -10.97 6.01 -16.37
C ALA A 42 -9.67 5.32 -16.83
N LEU A 43 -8.96 4.62 -15.94
CA LEU A 43 -7.71 3.94 -16.27
C LEU A 43 -7.95 2.77 -17.24
N THR A 44 -7.18 2.70 -18.33
CA THR A 44 -7.24 1.58 -19.29
C THR A 44 -5.86 1.06 -19.65
N THR A 45 -5.74 -0.25 -19.91
CA THR A 45 -4.47 -0.87 -20.33
C THR A 45 -3.93 -0.29 -21.63
N LYS A 46 -4.81 0.14 -22.54
CA LYS A 46 -4.43 0.80 -23.80
C LYS A 46 -3.72 2.12 -23.55
N GLU A 47 -4.29 2.95 -22.68
CA GLU A 47 -3.72 4.26 -22.36
C GLU A 47 -2.41 4.12 -21.56
N VAL A 48 -2.35 3.17 -20.64
CA VAL A 48 -1.10 2.83 -19.92
C VAL A 48 0.00 2.40 -20.88
N ALA A 49 -0.29 1.46 -21.80
CA ALA A 49 0.71 0.99 -22.78
C ALA A 49 1.22 2.15 -23.67
N ARG A 50 0.30 3.02 -24.11
CA ARG A 50 0.62 4.20 -24.90
C ARG A 50 1.54 5.15 -24.12
N ARG A 51 1.21 5.45 -22.87
CA ARG A 51 1.97 6.35 -21.99
C ARG A 51 3.33 5.79 -21.60
N ALA A 52 3.43 4.47 -21.41
CA ALA A 52 4.68 3.78 -21.11
C ALA A 52 5.57 3.57 -22.34
N GLU A 53 5.09 3.93 -23.54
CA GLU A 53 5.75 3.69 -24.82
C GLU A 53 6.14 2.21 -25.00
N VAL A 54 5.20 1.33 -24.71
CA VAL A 54 5.33 -0.12 -24.91
C VAL A 54 4.22 -0.65 -25.82
N PRO A 55 4.49 -1.67 -26.65
CA PRO A 55 3.43 -2.37 -27.35
C PRO A 55 2.40 -2.93 -26.37
N ILE A 56 1.11 -2.84 -26.69
CA ILE A 56 0.04 -3.37 -25.83
C ILE A 56 0.21 -4.86 -25.52
N GLY A 57 0.74 -5.64 -26.48
CA GLY A 57 1.09 -7.04 -26.28
C GLY A 57 2.16 -7.27 -25.21
N THR A 58 3.11 -6.35 -25.05
CA THR A 58 4.12 -6.39 -23.98
C THR A 58 3.50 -6.16 -22.61
N LEU A 59 2.53 -5.24 -22.51
CA LEU A 59 1.80 -5.04 -21.25
C LEU A 59 1.08 -6.34 -20.84
N TYR A 60 0.37 -6.98 -21.76
CA TYR A 60 -0.37 -8.21 -21.47
C TYR A 60 0.51 -9.44 -21.15
N GLN A 61 1.81 -9.39 -21.46
CA GLN A 61 2.76 -10.41 -21.01
C GLN A 61 3.01 -10.33 -19.50
N PHE A 62 2.92 -9.13 -18.92
CA PHE A 62 3.13 -8.91 -17.49
C PHE A 62 1.81 -8.88 -16.72
N PHE A 63 0.80 -8.17 -17.24
CA PHE A 63 -0.42 -7.82 -16.51
C PHE A 63 -1.66 -8.37 -17.23
N PRO A 64 -2.51 -9.16 -16.56
CA PRO A 64 -3.73 -9.72 -17.17
C PRO A 64 -4.78 -8.64 -17.53
N GLY A 65 -4.72 -7.47 -16.90
CA GLY A 65 -5.68 -6.39 -17.03
C GLY A 65 -5.34 -5.23 -16.11
N VAL A 66 -6.30 -4.32 -15.89
CA VAL A 66 -6.14 -3.17 -14.99
C VAL A 66 -5.90 -3.64 -13.54
N ASP A 67 -6.66 -4.61 -13.05
CA ASP A 67 -6.51 -5.10 -11.66
C ASP A 67 -5.09 -5.63 -11.39
N GLY A 68 -4.49 -6.33 -12.36
CA GLY A 68 -3.10 -6.79 -12.23
C GLY A 68 -2.04 -5.67 -12.31
N LEU A 69 -2.33 -4.55 -12.99
CA LEU A 69 -1.48 -3.35 -12.94
C LEU A 69 -1.54 -2.71 -11.56
N LEU A 70 -2.75 -2.61 -11.00
CA LEU A 70 -2.99 -2.00 -9.70
C LEU A 70 -2.41 -2.84 -8.56
N GLY A 71 -2.53 -4.17 -8.63
CA GLY A 71 -1.91 -5.08 -7.67
C GLY A 71 -0.39 -4.95 -7.66
N ALA A 72 0.22 -4.91 -8.85
CA ALA A 72 1.65 -4.69 -8.97
C ALA A 72 2.11 -3.31 -8.49
N LEU A 73 1.29 -2.27 -8.69
CA LEU A 73 1.57 -0.93 -8.20
C LEU A 73 1.47 -0.86 -6.67
N ALA A 74 0.42 -1.45 -6.08
CA ALA A 74 0.24 -1.54 -4.62
C ALA A 74 1.39 -2.31 -3.97
N GLU A 75 1.83 -3.42 -4.58
CA GLU A 75 2.98 -4.18 -4.12
C GLU A 75 4.26 -3.36 -4.18
N ARG A 76 4.54 -2.67 -5.29
CA ARG A 76 5.69 -1.77 -5.41
C ARG A 76 5.66 -0.68 -4.34
N ASN A 77 4.49 -0.11 -4.07
CA ASN A 77 4.32 0.93 -3.05
C ASN A 77 4.55 0.38 -1.65
N LEU A 78 4.06 -0.82 -1.33
CA LEU A 78 4.34 -1.48 -0.05
C LEU A 78 5.84 -1.79 0.11
N GLU A 79 6.50 -2.33 -0.92
CA GLU A 79 7.95 -2.57 -0.91
C GLU A 79 8.71 -1.26 -0.63
N HIS A 80 8.36 -0.17 -1.31
CA HIS A 80 8.95 1.15 -1.07
C HIS A 80 8.71 1.69 0.35
N PHE A 81 7.50 1.51 0.89
CA PHE A 81 7.18 1.91 2.26
C PHE A 81 8.03 1.14 3.27
N MET A 82 8.10 -0.19 3.13
CA MET A 82 8.89 -1.06 4.01
C MET A 82 10.39 -0.70 3.97
N ASP A 83 10.94 -0.44 2.78
CA ASP A 83 12.34 -0.04 2.62
C ASP A 83 12.63 1.34 3.25
N ARG A 84 11.70 2.28 3.14
CA ARG A 84 11.82 3.61 3.75
C ARG A 84 11.73 3.52 5.28
N LEU A 85 10.76 2.77 5.80
CA LEU A 85 10.58 2.58 7.24
C LEU A 85 11.78 1.85 7.85
N THR A 86 12.27 0.79 7.21
CA THR A 86 13.47 0.04 7.66
C THR A 86 14.68 0.96 7.78
N ARG A 87 14.95 1.79 6.78
CA ARG A 87 16.08 2.76 6.81
C ARG A 87 15.94 3.78 7.94
N ARG A 88 14.72 4.28 8.20
CA ARG A 88 14.47 5.19 9.34
C ARG A 88 14.66 4.50 10.68
N MET A 89 14.19 3.27 10.82
CA MET A 89 14.42 2.48 12.02
C MET A 89 15.91 2.24 12.29
N GLU A 90 16.71 1.94 11.26
CA GLU A 90 18.15 1.77 11.40
C GLU A 90 18.86 3.05 11.83
N ALA A 91 18.42 4.19 11.30
CA ALA A 91 18.99 5.51 11.59
C ALA A 91 18.58 6.04 12.97
N GLU A 92 17.30 5.95 13.31
CA GLU A 92 16.71 6.58 14.51
C GLU A 92 16.68 5.62 15.71
N ARG A 93 16.71 4.30 15.46
CA ARG A 93 16.71 3.23 16.48
C ARG A 93 15.62 3.43 17.55
N PRO A 94 14.34 3.46 17.13
CA PRO A 94 13.24 3.69 18.06
C PRO A 94 13.22 2.62 19.15
N SER A 95 13.03 3.06 20.40
CA SER A 95 13.02 2.18 21.58
C SER A 95 11.62 1.91 22.12
N ASP A 96 10.60 2.57 21.57
CA ASP A 96 9.22 2.45 22.02
C ASP A 96 8.23 2.44 20.85
N ILE A 97 7.03 1.92 21.13
CA ILE A 97 5.95 1.82 20.15
C ILE A 97 5.47 3.19 19.68
N ALA A 98 5.56 4.22 20.52
CA ALA A 98 5.09 5.55 20.20
C ALA A 98 5.91 6.19 19.07
N THR A 99 7.22 6.04 19.15
CA THR A 99 8.16 6.48 18.13
C THR A 99 7.96 5.67 16.85
N LEU A 100 7.78 4.34 16.93
CA LEU A 100 7.49 3.51 15.75
C LEU A 100 6.22 3.93 15.01
N VAL A 101 5.15 4.25 15.75
CA VAL A 101 3.91 4.80 15.18
C VAL A 101 4.18 6.10 14.45
N ASP A 102 4.98 7.00 15.03
CA ASP A 102 5.30 8.28 14.43
C ASP A 102 6.04 8.14 13.12
N LEU A 103 7.09 7.32 13.10
CA LEU A 103 7.85 7.03 11.89
C LEU A 103 6.95 6.45 10.80
N SER A 104 6.08 5.50 11.17
CA SER A 104 5.19 4.82 10.21
C SER A 104 4.18 5.77 9.60
N VAL A 105 3.51 6.59 10.42
CA VAL A 105 2.54 7.59 9.94
C VAL A 105 3.23 8.68 9.11
N GLU A 106 4.40 9.15 9.53
CA GLU A 106 5.16 10.14 8.77
C GLU A 106 5.62 9.62 7.42
N GLU A 107 6.07 8.37 7.32
CA GLU A 107 6.44 7.78 6.05
C GLU A 107 5.24 7.61 5.12
N TYR A 108 4.09 7.19 5.64
CA TYR A 108 2.87 7.10 4.84
C TYR A 108 2.47 8.47 4.29
N VAL A 109 2.43 9.49 5.16
CA VAL A 109 2.11 10.87 4.78
C VAL A 109 3.10 11.41 3.75
N ALA A 110 4.40 11.16 3.93
CA ALA A 110 5.43 11.57 2.99
C ALA A 110 5.30 10.87 1.62
N MET A 111 4.91 9.59 1.60
CA MET A 111 4.63 8.89 0.36
C MET A 111 3.38 9.44 -0.32
N HIS A 112 2.30 9.67 0.44
CA HIS A 112 1.06 10.24 -0.11
C HIS A 112 1.28 11.60 -0.78
N ARG A 113 2.17 12.44 -0.24
CA ARG A 113 2.47 13.76 -0.81
C ARG A 113 3.39 13.71 -2.03
N ALA A 114 4.27 12.71 -2.13
CA ALA A 114 5.40 12.74 -3.07
C ALA A 114 5.37 11.65 -4.15
N VAL A 115 4.66 10.54 -3.92
CA VAL A 115 4.66 9.37 -4.82
C VAL A 115 3.46 9.46 -5.75
N PRO A 116 3.66 9.54 -7.09
CA PRO A 116 2.57 9.56 -8.04
C PRO A 116 1.63 8.35 -7.87
N GLY A 117 0.33 8.57 -8.00
CA GLY A 117 -0.71 7.57 -7.89
C GLY A 117 -0.97 7.05 -6.47
N PHE A 118 -0.16 7.41 -5.47
CA PHE A 118 -0.26 6.82 -4.12
C PHE A 118 -1.57 7.20 -3.42
N GLY A 119 -2.09 8.41 -3.64
CA GLY A 119 -3.40 8.81 -3.10
C GLY A 119 -4.59 8.06 -3.70
N VAL A 120 -4.38 7.33 -4.80
CA VAL A 120 -5.40 6.48 -5.44
C VAL A 120 -5.14 4.98 -5.18
N VAL A 121 -3.87 4.58 -5.17
CA VAL A 121 -3.42 3.21 -4.91
C VAL A 121 -2.24 3.26 -3.96
N ASP A 122 -2.48 3.00 -2.68
CA ASP A 122 -1.45 2.93 -1.65
C ASP A 122 -0.94 1.49 -1.49
N PHE A 123 -1.41 0.77 -0.48
CA PHE A 123 -1.21 -0.67 -0.27
C PHE A 123 -2.49 -1.45 -0.64
N GLY A 124 -3.52 -0.76 -1.12
CA GLY A 124 -4.75 -1.29 -1.68
C GLY A 124 -5.33 -0.30 -2.70
N ALA A 125 -6.55 -0.55 -3.18
CA ALA A 125 -7.27 0.43 -4.00
C ALA A 125 -8.07 1.38 -3.10
N VAL A 126 -7.76 2.69 -3.14
CA VAL A 126 -8.53 3.73 -2.47
C VAL A 126 -9.61 4.25 -3.45
N GLY A 127 -10.85 4.39 -2.99
CA GLY A 127 -11.89 5.11 -3.74
C GLY A 127 -12.83 4.28 -4.64
N ARG A 128 -12.91 2.96 -4.49
CA ARG A 128 -14.09 2.22 -4.98
C ARG A 128 -15.18 2.27 -3.93
N GLU A 129 -16.21 3.08 -4.16
CA GLU A 129 -17.38 3.20 -3.27
C GLU A 129 -18.18 1.88 -3.14
N ASP A 130 -17.88 0.85 -3.93
CA ASP A 130 -18.74 -0.33 -4.10
C ASP A 130 -18.02 -1.70 -4.09
N THR A 131 -16.79 -1.79 -3.56
CA THR A 131 -16.11 -3.10 -3.45
C THR A 131 -15.67 -3.39 -2.02
N GLN A 132 -16.43 -4.27 -1.39
CA GLN A 132 -15.79 -5.39 -0.71
C GLN A 132 -14.78 -6.04 -1.69
N SER A 133 -13.54 -6.26 -1.26
CA SER A 133 -12.68 -7.35 -1.75
C SER A 133 -11.90 -7.20 -3.07
N VAL A 134 -11.23 -6.08 -3.34
CA VAL A 134 -10.07 -6.15 -4.26
C VAL A 134 -8.80 -6.41 -3.44
N HIS A 135 -8.50 -7.69 -3.34
CA HIS A 135 -7.31 -8.26 -2.70
C HIS A 135 -6.09 -8.06 -3.62
N LEU A 136 -5.40 -6.91 -3.48
CA LEU A 136 -4.34 -6.48 -4.39
C LEU A 136 -2.95 -7.04 -4.02
N LEU A 137 -2.69 -7.21 -2.72
CA LEU A 137 -1.38 -7.66 -2.22
C LEU A 137 -1.30 -9.18 -2.05
N ASP A 138 -2.39 -9.79 -1.61
CA ASP A 138 -2.52 -11.23 -1.36
C ASP A 138 -3.83 -11.68 -1.98
N SER A 139 -3.99 -12.94 -2.43
CA SER A 139 -5.25 -13.37 -3.05
C SER A 139 -6.33 -13.81 -2.04
N VAL A 140 -5.99 -13.87 -0.76
CA VAL A 140 -6.83 -14.36 0.34
C VAL A 140 -7.00 -13.28 1.42
N LEU A 141 -5.93 -12.60 1.80
CA LEU A 141 -5.96 -11.60 2.87
C LEU A 141 -6.48 -10.25 2.37
N GLU A 142 -7.26 -9.59 3.21
CA GLU A 142 -7.56 -8.17 3.05
C GLU A 142 -6.26 -7.34 3.04
N ASN A 143 -6.23 -6.22 2.30
CA ASN A 143 -4.98 -5.49 2.06
C ASN A 143 -4.31 -5.05 3.38
N ASN A 144 -5.07 -4.50 4.32
CA ASN A 144 -4.56 -4.11 5.64
C ASN A 144 -4.09 -5.31 6.48
N ALA A 145 -4.68 -6.49 6.31
CA ALA A 145 -4.18 -7.72 6.95
C ALA A 145 -2.85 -8.16 6.34
N ALA A 146 -2.68 -8.05 5.02
CA ALA A 146 -1.40 -8.32 4.36
C ALA A 146 -0.31 -7.32 4.79
N VAL A 147 -0.65 -6.03 4.93
CA VAL A 147 0.26 -5.01 5.46
C VAL A 147 0.60 -5.29 6.93
N ALA A 148 -0.37 -5.67 7.75
CA ALA A 148 -0.15 -6.06 9.15
C ALA A 148 0.86 -7.21 9.26
N ASP A 149 0.71 -8.24 8.43
CA ASP A 149 1.63 -9.38 8.40
C ASP A 149 3.04 -8.96 8.00
N ARG A 150 3.17 -8.06 7.03
CA ARG A 150 4.48 -7.56 6.57
C ARG A 150 5.16 -6.69 7.62
N LEU A 151 4.41 -5.82 8.28
CA LEU A 151 4.90 -5.00 9.40
C LEU A 151 5.23 -5.86 10.61
N TRP A 152 4.43 -6.88 10.91
CA TRP A 152 4.71 -7.84 11.98
C TRP A 152 6.05 -8.56 11.78
N LEU A 153 6.37 -8.95 10.54
CA LEU A 153 7.67 -9.57 10.23
C LEU A 153 8.85 -8.61 10.43
N LEU A 154 8.65 -7.30 10.25
CA LEU A 154 9.69 -6.29 10.46
C LEU A 154 9.81 -5.87 11.93
N LEU A 155 8.68 -5.73 12.62
CA LEU A 155 8.56 -5.06 13.91
C LEU A 155 8.27 -6.00 15.08
N GLY A 156 7.95 -7.27 14.82
CA GLY A 156 7.41 -8.18 15.83
C GLY A 156 8.30 -8.43 17.05
N ASP A 157 9.62 -8.21 16.92
CA ASP A 157 10.56 -8.29 18.04
C ASP A 157 10.59 -7.00 18.89
N LEU A 158 10.20 -5.85 18.33
CA LEU A 158 10.03 -4.57 19.03
C LEU A 158 8.62 -4.39 19.62
N ILE A 159 7.60 -4.96 18.97
CA ILE A 159 6.19 -4.95 19.40
C ILE A 159 5.89 -6.19 20.30
N GLY A 160 6.91 -6.98 20.63
CA GLY A 160 6.74 -8.29 21.25
C GLY A 160 6.55 -8.28 22.76
N GLY A 161 5.29 -8.11 23.21
CA GLY A 161 4.80 -8.57 24.52
C GLY A 161 4.59 -10.10 24.61
N THR A 162 4.06 -10.59 25.72
CA THR A 162 3.94 -12.05 26.02
C THR A 162 2.97 -12.85 25.13
N ASP A 163 2.06 -12.22 24.38
CA ASP A 163 1.10 -12.88 23.48
C ASP A 163 1.20 -12.37 22.03
N ARG A 164 1.86 -13.17 21.20
CA ARG A 164 2.10 -12.90 19.77
C ARG A 164 0.81 -12.84 18.94
N ALA A 165 -0.22 -13.60 19.30
CA ALA A 165 -1.47 -13.62 18.55
C ALA A 165 -2.30 -12.36 18.80
N ALA A 166 -2.37 -11.93 20.06
CA ALA A 166 -3.03 -10.69 20.45
C ALA A 166 -2.35 -9.45 19.82
N ALA A 167 -1.02 -9.42 19.80
CA ALA A 167 -0.26 -8.32 19.19
C ALA A 167 -0.52 -8.19 17.67
N ARG A 168 -0.64 -9.31 16.95
CA ARG A 168 -0.99 -9.31 15.51
C ARG A 168 -2.39 -8.74 15.25
N VAL A 169 -3.38 -9.12 16.06
CA VAL A 169 -4.74 -8.57 15.97
C VAL A 169 -4.73 -7.06 16.24
N SER A 170 -4.00 -6.63 17.28
CA SER A 170 -3.87 -5.22 17.64
C SER A 170 -3.23 -4.40 16.51
N LEU A 171 -2.18 -4.92 15.87
CA LEU A 171 -1.57 -4.26 14.71
C LEU A 171 -2.56 -4.13 13.53
N HIS A 172 -3.34 -5.17 13.25
CA HIS A 172 -4.33 -5.12 12.19
C HIS A 172 -5.42 -4.07 12.46
N VAL A 173 -5.98 -4.03 13.68
CA VAL A 173 -6.95 -3.00 14.09
C VAL A 173 -6.36 -1.60 14.01
N ALA A 174 -5.09 -1.43 14.45
CA ALA A 174 -4.40 -0.16 14.35
C ALA A 174 -4.29 0.31 12.88
N LEU A 175 -3.98 -0.58 11.94
CA LEU A 175 -3.90 -0.23 10.52
C LEU A 175 -5.27 0.15 9.94
N GLU A 176 -6.35 -0.55 10.31
CA GLU A 176 -7.71 -0.17 9.89
C GLU A 176 -8.08 1.23 10.37
N CYS A 177 -7.77 1.55 11.64
CA CYS A 177 -7.99 2.89 12.17
C CYS A 177 -7.12 3.93 11.48
N ALA A 178 -5.84 3.62 11.24
CA ALA A 178 -4.90 4.53 10.58
C ALA A 178 -5.39 4.89 9.17
N ASP A 179 -5.74 3.88 8.36
CA ASP A 179 -6.26 4.06 7.02
C ASP A 179 -7.54 4.91 7.00
N ALA A 180 -8.50 4.63 7.89
CA ALA A 180 -9.73 5.42 7.96
C ALA A 180 -9.47 6.91 8.31
N VAL A 181 -8.62 7.18 9.30
CA VAL A 181 -8.32 8.56 9.73
C VAL A 181 -7.45 9.28 8.70
N LEU A 182 -6.47 8.62 8.09
CA LEU A 182 -5.61 9.21 7.06
C LEU A 182 -6.39 9.50 5.78
N ARG A 183 -7.28 8.60 5.34
CA ARG A 183 -8.22 8.89 4.23
C ARG A 183 -9.11 10.09 4.53
N LEU A 184 -9.51 10.29 5.78
CA LEU A 184 -10.23 11.49 6.19
C LEU A 184 -9.33 12.73 6.10
N ALA A 185 -8.08 12.65 6.56
CA ALA A 185 -7.12 13.76 6.53
C ALA A 185 -6.84 14.26 5.10
N PHE A 186 -6.71 13.35 4.13
CA PHE A 186 -6.40 13.69 2.75
C PHE A 186 -7.63 13.98 1.87
N ARG A 187 -8.85 13.85 2.40
CA ARG A 187 -10.10 13.96 1.59
C ARG A 187 -10.26 15.33 0.93
N SER A 188 -9.92 16.40 1.64
CA SER A 188 -10.11 17.79 1.18
C SER A 188 -8.83 18.61 1.15
N ASP A 189 -7.72 18.04 1.64
CA ASP A 189 -6.40 18.67 1.69
C ASP A 189 -5.37 17.71 1.06
N PRO A 190 -4.78 18.05 -0.09
CA PRO A 190 -3.73 17.24 -0.72
C PRO A 190 -2.49 17.05 0.17
N GLU A 191 -2.22 17.99 1.09
CA GLU A 191 -1.14 17.86 2.07
C GLU A 191 -1.57 17.06 3.30
N GLY A 192 -2.86 16.80 3.47
CA GLY A 192 -3.45 16.11 4.61
C GLY A 192 -3.60 17.02 5.82
N ASP A 193 -4.82 17.08 6.36
CA ASP A 193 -5.14 17.91 7.52
C ASP A 193 -4.20 17.56 8.71
N PRO A 194 -3.36 18.52 9.17
CA PRO A 194 -2.37 18.25 10.20
C PRO A 194 -2.99 17.89 11.55
N VAL A 195 -4.21 18.36 11.84
CA VAL A 195 -4.95 18.00 13.05
C VAL A 195 -5.34 16.53 12.99
N LEU A 196 -5.92 16.07 11.88
CA LEU A 196 -6.32 14.67 11.73
C LEU A 196 -5.12 13.71 11.70
N ILE A 197 -3.99 14.12 11.12
CA ILE A 197 -2.73 13.35 11.18
C ILE A 197 -2.24 13.22 12.63
N ALA A 198 -2.27 14.30 13.41
CA ALA A 198 -1.89 14.27 14.82
C ALA A 198 -2.84 13.40 15.65
N GLU A 199 -4.14 13.45 15.36
CA GLU A 199 -5.15 12.59 15.97
C GLU A 199 -4.95 11.11 15.65
N CYS A 200 -4.59 10.78 14.40
CA CYS A 200 -4.23 9.43 13.99
C CYS A 200 -3.07 8.90 14.84
N LYS A 201 -1.97 9.66 14.92
CA LYS A 201 -0.82 9.28 15.77
C LYS A 201 -1.25 9.07 17.23
N ARG A 202 -2.01 10.00 17.80
CA ARG A 202 -2.50 9.90 19.19
C ARG A 202 -3.35 8.65 19.42
N LEU A 203 -4.27 8.34 18.51
CA LEU A 203 -5.12 7.14 18.56
C LEU A 203 -4.26 5.87 18.55
N LEU A 204 -3.34 5.75 17.59
CA LEU A 204 -2.53 4.55 17.40
C LEU A 204 -1.57 4.32 18.58
N ARG A 205 -0.90 5.38 19.06
CA ARG A 205 -0.03 5.30 20.24
C ARG A 205 -0.80 4.83 21.47
N GLY A 206 -1.98 5.40 21.71
CA GLY A 206 -2.81 5.06 22.86
C GLY A 206 -3.34 3.63 22.80
N TYR A 207 -3.79 3.19 21.62
CA TYR A 207 -4.30 1.84 21.43
C TYR A 207 -3.20 0.78 21.59
N LEU A 208 -2.08 0.94 20.87
CA LEU A 208 -1.00 -0.06 20.86
C LEU A 208 -0.25 -0.13 22.20
N ALA A 209 -0.11 0.98 22.93
CA ALA A 209 0.48 0.97 24.27
C ALA A 209 -0.42 0.31 25.34
N SER A 210 -1.73 0.15 25.06
CA SER A 210 -2.66 -0.51 25.99
C SER A 210 -2.72 -2.04 25.81
N THR A 211 -2.05 -2.55 24.78
CA THR A 211 -2.00 -3.97 24.39
C THR A 211 -0.67 -4.66 24.71
N ASP A 212 0.32 -3.91 25.21
CA ASP A 212 1.55 -4.43 25.85
C ASP A 212 1.30 -4.73 27.35
#